data_AF-A0A9P9D2T6-F1
#
_entry.id   AF-A0A9P9D2T6-F1
#
_cell.length_a   1.000
_cell.length_b   1.000
_cell.length_c   1.000
_cell.angle_alpha   90.00
_cell.angle_beta   90.00
_cell.angle_gamma   90.00
#
_symmetry.space_group_name_H-M   'P 1'
#
loop_
_entity.id
_entity.type
_entity.pdbx_description
1 polymer ?
#
loop_
_entity_poly.entity_id
_entity_poly.type
_entity_poly.pdbx_seq_one_letter_code
_entity_poly.pdbx_strand_id
1 'polypeptide(L)'
;MAQPSSFPVLPVDTQKHYVQTKMNYFKRLGDGKEPPIIYPFRPETHDPSQWTQSVDATVCDIADEELDYNLDTHGFKIYYHGTKVADFSNMDTIKREYFPEVQQMLKDA
;
A
#
# COMPACT_ATOMS: atom_id res chain seq x y z
N MET A 1 28.14 21.18 14.78
CA MET A 1 26.92 21.59 14.06
C MET A 1 26.73 20.59 12.91
N ALA A 2 25.77 19.68 13.01
CA ALA A 2 25.55 18.64 12.00
C ALA A 2 24.50 19.11 10.99
N GLN A 3 24.83 19.04 9.69
CA GLN A 3 23.91 19.35 8.60
C GLN A 3 22.83 18.27 8.50
N PRO A 4 21.56 18.61 8.25
CA PRO A 4 20.53 17.60 7.96
C PRO A 4 20.85 16.96 6.61
N SER A 5 20.98 15.63 6.62
CA SER A 5 21.11 14.79 5.44
C SER A 5 19.92 15.03 4.50
N SER A 6 20.18 15.74 3.39
CA SER A 6 19.24 15.84 2.27
C SER A 6 19.14 14.46 1.62
N PHE A 7 18.01 13.80 1.77
CA PHE A 7 17.67 12.67 0.91
C PHE A 7 17.73 13.14 -0.56
N PRO A 8 18.27 12.34 -1.49
CA PRO A 8 18.15 12.67 -2.90
C PRO A 8 16.69 12.50 -3.28
N VAL A 9 15.93 13.60 -3.24
CA VAL A 9 14.65 13.68 -3.95
C VAL A 9 15.04 13.63 -5.42
N LEU A 10 14.76 12.50 -6.07
CA LEU A 10 14.86 12.42 -7.53
C LEU A 10 14.08 13.60 -8.11
N PRO A 11 14.58 14.24 -9.20
CA PRO A 11 13.83 15.31 -9.84
C PRO A 11 12.41 14.80 -10.08
N VAL A 12 11.40 15.56 -9.61
CA VAL A 12 10.00 15.31 -9.93
C VAL A 12 9.91 15.36 -11.46
N ASP A 13 9.89 14.18 -12.07
CA ASP A 13 9.55 14.05 -13.47
C ASP A 13 8.07 14.42 -13.57
N THR A 14 7.78 15.48 -14.32
CA THR A 14 6.43 16.04 -14.46
C THR A 14 5.57 15.19 -15.41
N GLN A 15 6.17 14.16 -16.04
CA GLN A 15 5.45 13.24 -16.89
C GLN A 15 4.92 12.07 -16.08
N LYS A 16 3.62 11.79 -16.21
CA LYS A 16 3.02 10.60 -15.58
C LYS A 16 3.71 9.32 -16.01
N HIS A 17 4.04 8.48 -15.03
CA HIS A 17 4.73 7.21 -15.27
C HIS A 17 3.78 6.03 -15.16
N TYR A 18 3.42 5.45 -16.30
CA TYR A 18 2.67 4.19 -16.34
C TYR A 18 3.61 3.02 -16.62
N VAL A 19 3.57 2.03 -15.75
CA VAL A 19 4.44 0.85 -15.84
C VAL A 19 3.61 -0.39 -16.12
N GLN A 20 3.84 -1.00 -17.27
CA GLN A 20 3.31 -2.33 -17.56
C GLN A 20 4.12 -3.38 -16.79
N THR A 21 3.44 -4.20 -16.01
CA THR A 21 4.07 -5.22 -15.18
C THR A 21 3.18 -6.45 -15.04
N LYS A 22 3.71 -7.49 -14.41
CA LYS A 22 2.97 -8.71 -14.07
C LYS A 22 2.73 -8.74 -12.57
N MET A 23 1.47 -8.68 -12.15
CA MET A 23 1.07 -8.90 -10.76
C MET A 23 0.78 -10.39 -10.53
N ASN A 24 1.30 -10.94 -9.44
CA ASN A 24 1.12 -12.35 -9.09
C ASN A 24 0.07 -12.49 -7.99
N TYR A 25 -1.02 -13.19 -8.30
CA TYR A 25 -2.12 -13.47 -7.37
C TYR A 25 -2.15 -14.94 -7.02
N PHE A 26 -2.60 -15.28 -5.80
CA PHE A 26 -2.85 -16.69 -5.47
C PHE A 26 -4.09 -17.21 -6.20
N LYS A 27 -3.96 -18.38 -6.83
CA LYS A 27 -5.06 -19.11 -7.43
C LYS A 27 -6.02 -19.56 -6.33
N ARG A 28 -7.32 -19.49 -6.64
CA ARG A 28 -8.33 -20.10 -5.77
C ARG A 28 -8.13 -21.61 -5.77
N LEU A 29 -7.80 -22.13 -4.62
CA LEU A 29 -7.68 -23.56 -4.39
C LEU A 29 -9.08 -24.20 -4.33
N GLY A 30 -9.26 -25.31 -5.04
CA GLY A 30 -10.46 -26.13 -4.90
C GLY A 30 -10.59 -26.70 -3.48
N ASP A 31 -11.82 -26.88 -3.01
CA ASP A 31 -12.17 -27.49 -1.72
C ASP A 31 -11.66 -26.76 -0.46
N GLY A 32 -11.64 -25.42 -0.47
CA GLY A 32 -11.38 -24.63 0.74
C GLY A 32 -9.97 -24.78 1.30
N LYS A 33 -9.03 -25.31 0.51
CA LYS A 33 -7.63 -25.43 0.91
C LYS A 33 -6.97 -24.06 0.92
N GLU A 34 -6.15 -23.80 1.93
CA GLU A 34 -5.38 -22.56 2.03
C GLU A 34 -4.05 -22.70 1.26
N PRO A 35 -3.53 -21.60 0.67
CA PRO A 35 -2.21 -21.62 0.08
C PRO A 35 -1.17 -21.97 1.16
N PRO A 36 -0.10 -22.71 0.81
CA PRO A 36 0.93 -23.05 1.77
C PRO A 36 1.59 -21.80 2.34
N ILE A 37 1.94 -21.83 3.62
CA ILE A 37 2.71 -20.77 4.26
C ILE A 37 4.11 -20.75 3.63
N ILE A 38 4.42 -19.69 2.90
CA ILE A 38 5.74 -19.47 2.32
C ILE A 38 6.58 -18.72 3.34
N TYR A 39 7.66 -19.35 3.82
CA TYR A 39 8.63 -18.70 4.69
C TYR A 39 9.66 -17.94 3.84
N PRO A 40 9.79 -16.60 3.98
CA PRO A 40 10.66 -15.78 3.13
C PRO A 40 12.13 -16.22 3.09
N PHE A 41 12.61 -16.90 4.14
CA PHE A 41 14.00 -17.33 4.30
C PHE A 41 14.24 -18.82 3.98
N ARG A 42 13.27 -19.50 3.36
CA ARG A 42 13.43 -20.88 2.84
C ARG A 42 12.84 -21.00 1.44
N PRO A 43 13.49 -20.41 0.43
CA PRO A 43 12.99 -20.41 -0.95
C PRO A 43 13.02 -21.80 -1.62
N GLU A 44 13.80 -22.74 -1.08
CA GLU A 44 14.06 -24.06 -1.69
C GLU A 44 12.88 -25.02 -1.54
N THR A 45 12.02 -24.82 -0.55
CA THR A 45 11.00 -25.82 -0.18
C THR A 45 9.68 -25.68 -0.92
N HIS A 46 9.38 -24.54 -1.55
CA HIS A 46 8.10 -24.36 -2.24
C HIS A 46 8.23 -23.40 -3.43
N ASP A 47 8.17 -23.93 -4.65
CA ASP A 47 7.89 -23.11 -5.84
C ASP A 47 6.44 -22.58 -5.75
N PRO A 48 6.24 -21.25 -5.65
CA PRO A 48 4.90 -20.67 -5.59
C PRO A 48 4.17 -20.66 -6.94
N SER A 49 4.86 -20.92 -8.05
CA SER A 49 4.30 -20.81 -9.42
C SER A 49 3.05 -21.67 -9.64
N GLN A 50 2.99 -22.84 -8.98
CA GLN A 50 1.84 -23.73 -9.03
C GLN A 50 0.59 -23.09 -8.39
N TRP A 51 0.76 -22.28 -7.35
CA TRP A 51 -0.30 -21.64 -6.58
C TRP A 51 -0.56 -20.19 -6.99
N THR A 52 0.26 -19.61 -7.86
CA THR A 52 0.08 -18.23 -8.30
C THR A 52 -0.29 -18.14 -9.78
N GLN A 53 -0.97 -17.06 -10.13
CA GLN A 53 -1.29 -16.66 -11.50
C GLN A 53 -0.75 -15.25 -11.71
N SER A 54 0.07 -15.09 -12.75
CA SER A 54 0.51 -13.78 -13.20
C SER A 54 -0.57 -13.15 -14.08
N VAL A 55 -0.94 -11.92 -13.77
CA VAL A 55 -1.87 -11.10 -14.53
C VAL A 55 -1.13 -9.86 -14.99
N ASP A 56 -1.20 -9.56 -16.28
CA ASP A 56 -0.68 -8.31 -16.82
C ASP A 56 -1.49 -7.13 -16.27
N ALA A 57 -0.80 -6.18 -15.66
CA ALA A 57 -1.40 -5.01 -15.02
C ALA A 57 -0.60 -3.76 -15.39
N THR A 58 -1.30 -2.62 -15.46
CA THR A 58 -0.65 -1.31 -15.59
C THR A 58 -0.69 -0.62 -14.24
N VAL A 59 0.48 -0.28 -13.70
CA VAL A 59 0.60 0.57 -12.52
C VAL A 59 0.52 2.00 -12.98
N CYS A 60 -0.52 2.71 -12.56
CA CYS A 60 -0.77 4.09 -12.94
C CYS A 60 -0.23 5.05 -11.87
N ASP A 61 0.52 6.06 -12.30
CA ASP A 61 0.83 7.23 -11.50
C ASP A 61 -0.38 8.16 -11.40
N ILE A 62 -0.71 8.52 -10.16
CA ILE A 62 -1.89 9.31 -9.81
C ILE A 62 -1.51 10.66 -9.18
N ALA A 63 -0.21 11.00 -9.16
CA ALA A 63 0.26 12.31 -8.71
C ALA A 63 -0.50 13.43 -9.43
N ASP A 64 -0.81 14.49 -8.69
CA ASP A 64 -1.61 15.66 -9.12
C ASP A 64 -3.09 15.40 -9.46
N GLU A 65 -3.56 14.14 -9.48
CA GLU A 65 -4.97 13.77 -9.69
C GLU A 65 -5.55 12.99 -8.49
N GLU A 66 -4.88 13.03 -7.34
CA GLU A 66 -5.21 12.22 -6.17
C GLU A 66 -6.65 12.45 -5.65
N LEU A 67 -7.18 13.66 -5.85
CA LEU A 67 -8.55 14.05 -5.44
C LEU A 67 -9.64 13.59 -6.41
N ASP A 68 -9.29 13.18 -7.64
CA ASP A 68 -10.25 12.70 -8.63
C ASP A 68 -10.68 11.24 -8.34
N TYR A 69 -9.90 10.52 -7.53
CA TYR A 69 -10.17 9.16 -7.10
C TYR A 69 -11.19 9.15 -5.94
N ASN A 70 -12.32 8.49 -6.18
CA ASN A 70 -13.39 8.33 -5.18
C ASN A 70 -13.77 6.85 -4.98
N LEU A 71 -14.42 6.59 -3.85
CA LEU A 71 -14.81 5.25 -3.44
C LEU A 71 -15.79 4.58 -4.43
N ASP A 72 -16.74 5.32 -4.99
CA ASP A 72 -17.77 4.75 -5.85
C ASP A 72 -17.22 4.27 -7.20
N THR A 73 -16.22 4.96 -7.74
CA THR A 73 -15.66 4.68 -9.07
C THR A 73 -14.38 3.85 -9.03
N HIS A 74 -13.51 4.09 -8.05
CA HIS A 74 -12.18 3.47 -7.98
C HIS A 74 -12.02 2.52 -6.79
N GLY A 75 -12.96 2.50 -5.84
CA GLY A 75 -12.88 1.67 -4.63
C GLY A 75 -11.91 2.18 -3.57
N PHE A 76 -11.25 3.32 -3.81
CA PHE A 76 -10.40 4.01 -2.86
C PHE A 76 -10.49 5.53 -3.06
N LYS A 77 -10.12 6.29 -2.03
CA LYS A 77 -10.02 7.75 -2.05
C LYS A 77 -8.78 8.15 -1.26
N ILE A 78 -8.06 9.16 -1.74
CA ILE A 78 -6.90 9.72 -1.03
C ILE A 78 -7.37 10.89 -0.18
N TYR A 79 -6.86 10.96 1.06
CA TYR A 79 -7.19 12.02 1.99
C TYR A 79 -5.92 12.55 2.64
N TYR A 80 -5.66 13.84 2.50
CA TYR A 80 -4.51 14.49 3.14
C TYR A 80 -4.87 14.86 4.57
N HIS A 81 -4.35 14.07 5.51
CA HIS A 81 -4.54 14.32 6.93
C HIS A 81 -3.21 14.25 7.68
N GLY A 82 -2.84 15.33 8.34
CA GLY A 82 -1.71 15.35 9.26
C GLY A 82 -2.14 14.79 10.61
N THR A 83 -1.70 13.57 10.95
CA THR A 83 -1.96 13.02 12.27
C THR A 83 -1.18 13.75 13.36
N LYS A 84 -1.77 13.81 14.55
CA LYS A 84 -1.11 14.32 15.76
C LYS A 84 -0.09 13.34 16.35
N VAL A 85 -0.17 12.06 15.99
CA VAL A 85 0.73 11.02 16.50
C VAL A 85 1.98 10.94 15.62
N ALA A 86 3.12 11.34 16.19
CA ALA A 86 4.42 11.24 15.51
C ALA A 86 5.17 9.93 15.83
N ASP A 87 4.87 9.28 16.96
CA ASP A 87 5.51 8.03 17.38
C ASP A 87 4.52 6.86 17.36
N PHE A 88 4.73 5.94 16.41
CA PHE A 88 3.93 4.73 16.23
C PHE A 88 4.48 3.51 17.00
N SER A 89 5.47 3.70 17.87
CA SER A 89 6.01 2.63 18.72
C SER A 89 5.16 2.40 19.97
N ASN A 90 4.42 3.43 20.41
CA ASN A 90 3.58 3.36 21.61
C ASN A 90 2.13 3.01 21.27
N MET A 91 1.77 1.74 21.49
CA MET A 91 0.43 1.24 21.17
C MET A 91 -0.70 1.91 21.97
N ASP A 92 -0.44 2.36 23.20
CA ASP A 92 -1.47 3.04 24.00
C ASP A 92 -1.78 4.44 23.44
N THR A 93 -0.76 5.17 23.00
CA THR A 93 -0.92 6.46 22.31
C THR A 93 -1.69 6.30 21.00
N ILE A 94 -1.36 5.29 20.20
CA ILE A 94 -2.05 5.02 18.93
C ILE A 94 -3.54 4.74 19.18
N LYS A 95 -3.87 3.89 20.15
CA LYS A 95 -5.27 3.58 20.47
C LYS A 95 -6.04 4.79 21.01
N ARG A 96 -5.38 5.62 21.83
CA ARG A 96 -6.03 6.77 22.47
C ARG A 96 -6.21 7.95 21.54
N GLU A 97 -5.28 8.17 20.61
CA GLU A 97 -5.24 9.41 19.81
C GLU A 97 -5.46 9.14 18.32
N TYR A 98 -4.68 8.24 17.72
CA TYR A 98 -4.75 7.97 16.28
C TYR A 98 -6.08 7.31 15.87
N PHE A 99 -6.56 6.31 16.62
CA PHE A 99 -7.82 5.63 16.28
C PHE A 99 -9.05 6.54 16.30
N PRO A 100 -9.32 7.32 17.37
CA PRO A 100 -10.45 8.23 17.35
C PRO A 100 -10.30 9.35 16.31
N GLU A 101 -9.07 9.81 16.05
CA GLU A 101 -8.78 10.77 14.97
C GLU A 101 -9.19 10.22 13.59
N VAL A 102 -8.75 9.00 13.25
CA VAL A 102 -9.12 8.34 11.99
C VAL A 102 -10.61 8.06 11.92
N GLN A 103 -11.25 7.65 13.02
CA GLN A 103 -12.71 7.47 13.05
C GLN A 103 -13.47 8.75 12.79
N GLN A 104 -12.99 9.88 13.29
CA GLN A 104 -13.63 11.17 13.03
C GLN A 104 -13.42 11.59 11.57
N MET A 105 -12.21 11.43 11.03
CA MET A 105 -11.91 11.65 9.62
C MET A 105 -12.83 10.84 8.69
N LEU A 106 -13.10 9.57 9.02
CA LEU A 106 -14.00 8.70 8.25
C LEU A 106 -15.48 9.12 8.34
N LYS A 107 -15.88 9.85 9.39
CA LYS A 107 -17.27 10.35 9.54
C LYS A 107 -17.50 11.66 8.82
N ASP A 108 -16.47 12.50 8.72
CA ASP A 108 -16.55 13.82 8.10
C ASP A 108 -16.34 13.78 6.57
N ALA A 109 -15.81 12.67 6.05
CA ALA A 109 -15.49 12.44 4.62
C ALA A 109 -16.67 11.98 3.77
#